data_AF-A0A7C1RTE1-F1
#
_entry.id   AF-A0A7C1RTE1-F1
#
_cell.length_a   1.000
_cell.length_b   1.000
_cell.length_c   1.000
_cell.angle_alpha   90.00
_cell.angle_beta   90.00
_cell.angle_gamma   90.00
#
_symmetry.space_group_name_H-M   'P 1'
#
loop_
_entity.id
_entity.type
_entity.pdbx_description
1 polymer ?
#
loop_
_entity_poly.entity_id
_entity_poly.type
_entity_poly.pdbx_seq_one_letter_code
_entity_poly.pdbx_strand_id
1 'polypeptide(L)'
;RGLANCIDTGTCTREEQNVPSGERYELCEAVHAEQNAIINAQPDRMKNATIYIAGYEEDMSFATGKPCKLCDRMIRNAQIKEVIYLDKDGELKTLTMP
;
A
#
# COMPACT_ATOMS: atom_id res chain seq x y z
N ARG A 1 -10.48 7.20 10.17
CA ARG A 1 -9.34 7.22 11.13
C ARG A 1 -9.91 6.99 12.52
N GLY A 2 -9.35 6.06 13.30
CA GLY A 2 -9.81 5.78 14.68
C GLY A 2 -10.80 4.63 14.83
N LEU A 3 -11.00 3.81 13.80
CA LEU A 3 -11.63 2.50 13.93
C LEU A 3 -10.55 1.47 14.26
N ALA A 4 -10.90 0.48 15.08
CA ALA A 4 -10.03 -0.65 15.36
C ALA A 4 -9.75 -1.41 14.06
N ASN A 5 -8.49 -1.68 13.78
CA ASN A 5 -8.06 -2.53 12.67
C ASN A 5 -7.72 -3.95 13.15
N CYS A 6 -7.32 -4.83 12.24
CA CYS A 6 -6.99 -6.22 12.56
C CYS A 6 -5.86 -6.40 13.58
N ILE A 7 -4.95 -5.43 13.69
CA ILE A 7 -3.88 -5.43 14.72
C ILE A 7 -4.49 -5.10 16.09
N ASP A 8 -5.43 -4.16 16.14
CA ASP A 8 -6.12 -3.78 17.38
C ASP A 8 -7.04 -4.89 17.89
N THR A 9 -7.72 -5.62 16.99
CA THR A 9 -8.67 -6.69 17.35
C THR A 9 -8.02 -8.08 17.46
N GLY A 10 -6.81 -8.25 16.92
CA GLY A 10 -6.12 -9.54 16.83
C GLY A 10 -6.78 -10.54 15.87
N THR A 11 -7.66 -10.07 14.99
CA THR A 11 -8.40 -10.91 14.04
C THR A 11 -8.48 -10.24 12.66
N CYS A 12 -8.36 -11.05 11.61
CA CYS A 12 -8.46 -10.59 10.23
C CYS A 12 -9.55 -11.39 9.50
N THR A 13 -10.66 -10.74 9.17
CA THR A 13 -11.80 -11.35 8.44
C THR A 13 -11.37 -12.02 7.13
N ARG A 14 -10.37 -11.45 6.45
CA ARG A 14 -9.83 -12.01 5.20
C ARG A 14 -9.11 -13.33 5.42
N GLU A 15 -8.37 -13.46 6.51
CA GLU A 15 -7.66 -14.69 6.87
C GLU A 15 -8.64 -15.78 7.30
N GLU A 16 -9.60 -15.44 8.16
CA GLU A 16 -10.65 -16.37 8.60
C GLU A 16 -11.43 -16.95 7.40
N GLN A 17 -11.67 -16.13 6.38
CA GLN A 17 -12.38 -16.51 5.17
C GLN A 17 -11.47 -17.03 4.04
N ASN A 18 -10.17 -17.21 4.30
CA ASN A 18 -9.17 -17.67 3.32
C ASN A 18 -9.20 -16.88 1.99
N VAL A 19 -9.37 -15.56 2.08
CA VAL A 19 -9.47 -14.68 0.91
C VAL A 19 -8.09 -14.48 0.27
N PRO A 20 -7.92 -14.83 -1.02
CA PRO A 20 -6.65 -14.62 -1.71
C PRO A 20 -6.20 -13.15 -1.75
N SER A 21 -4.89 -12.95 -1.86
CA SER A 21 -4.34 -11.61 -2.05
C SER A 21 -4.85 -10.99 -3.35
N GLY A 22 -5.32 -9.75 -3.24
CA GLY A 22 -5.82 -8.97 -4.37
C GLY A 22 -7.30 -9.17 -4.73
N GLU A 23 -8.05 -9.91 -3.91
CA GLU A 23 -9.50 -10.14 -4.05
C GLU A 23 -10.28 -9.58 -2.87
N ARG A 24 -11.59 -9.31 -3.04
CA ARG A 24 -12.54 -8.90 -1.98
C ARG A 24 -12.01 -7.83 -1.03
N TYR A 25 -11.58 -6.70 -1.60
CA TYR A 25 -10.99 -5.59 -0.84
C TYR A 25 -11.98 -4.97 0.16
N GLU A 26 -13.28 -5.07 -0.12
CA GLU A 26 -14.36 -4.62 0.74
C GLU A 26 -14.42 -5.32 2.10
N LEU A 27 -13.74 -6.47 2.25
CA LEU A 27 -13.61 -7.19 3.53
C LEU A 27 -12.47 -6.66 4.41
N CYS A 28 -11.63 -5.77 3.88
CA CYS A 28 -10.51 -5.20 4.61
C CYS A 28 -10.95 -3.92 5.33
N GLU A 29 -10.90 -3.93 6.65
CA GLU A 29 -11.15 -2.73 7.48
C GLU A 29 -9.97 -1.73 7.42
N ALA A 30 -8.78 -2.23 7.05
CA ALA A 30 -7.57 -1.43 6.90
C ALA A 30 -7.41 -0.91 5.47
N VAL A 31 -6.72 0.22 5.34
CA VAL A 31 -6.29 0.79 4.05
C VAL A 31 -4.77 0.74 3.97
N HIS A 32 -4.25 0.48 2.77
CA HIS A 32 -2.82 0.37 2.58
C HIS A 32 -2.10 1.73 2.77
N ALA A 33 -0.79 1.67 3.03
CA ALA A 33 0.05 2.85 3.23
C ALA A 33 -0.03 3.83 2.05
N GLU A 34 -0.06 3.32 0.80
CA GLU A 34 -0.14 4.14 -0.41
C GLU A 34 -1.45 4.94 -0.47
N GLN A 35 -2.57 4.30 -0.10
CA GLN A 35 -3.88 4.94 -0.10
C GLN A 35 -3.92 6.06 0.94
N ASN A 36 -3.39 5.79 2.13
CA ASN A 36 -3.26 6.79 3.18
C ASN A 36 -2.39 7.98 2.72
N ALA A 37 -1.25 7.71 2.08
CA ALA A 37 -0.36 8.76 1.58
C ALA A 37 -1.07 9.64 0.54
N ILE A 38 -1.77 9.04 -0.42
CA ILE A 38 -2.50 9.75 -1.48
C ILE A 38 -3.65 10.59 -0.90
N ILE A 39 -4.46 10.01 0.00
CA ILE A 39 -5.63 10.70 0.58
C ILE A 39 -5.23 11.93 1.40
N ASN A 40 -4.03 11.94 2.00
CA ASN A 40 -3.55 13.03 2.83
C ASN A 40 -2.72 14.07 2.08
N ALA A 41 -2.33 13.80 0.84
CA ALA A 41 -1.53 14.70 0.05
C ALA A 41 -2.43 15.69 -0.73
N GLN A 42 -1.91 16.90 -0.95
CA GLN A 42 -2.57 17.89 -1.80
C GLN A 42 -2.46 17.44 -3.27
N PRO A 43 -3.58 17.39 -4.03
CA PRO A 43 -3.56 16.92 -5.42
C PRO A 43 -2.52 17.62 -6.31
N ASP A 44 -2.41 18.95 -6.20
CA ASP A 44 -1.47 19.75 -7.00
C ASP A 44 0.01 19.40 -6.72
N ARG A 45 0.30 18.86 -5.53
CA ARG A 45 1.66 18.45 -5.13
C ARG A 45 1.99 17.01 -5.51
N MET A 46 0.99 16.19 -5.84
CA MET A 46 1.20 14.79 -6.23
C MET A 46 1.56 14.67 -7.72
N LYS A 47 1.16 15.64 -8.55
CA LYS A 47 1.43 15.61 -9.98
C LYS A 47 2.94 15.57 -10.26
N ASN A 48 3.36 14.57 -11.02
CA ASN A 48 4.77 14.25 -11.32
C ASN A 48 5.65 13.95 -10.11
N ALA A 49 5.06 13.71 -8.92
CA ALA A 49 5.81 13.38 -7.73
C ALA A 49 6.35 11.94 -7.77
N THR A 50 7.17 11.64 -6.78
CA THR A 50 7.68 10.29 -6.49
C THR A 50 7.10 9.83 -5.16
N ILE A 51 6.52 8.63 -5.11
CA ILE A 51 6.09 7.99 -3.87
C ILE A 51 7.13 6.94 -3.45
N TYR A 52 7.49 6.95 -2.17
CA TYR A 52 8.43 6.01 -1.57
C TYR A 52 7.68 5.04 -0.67
N ILE A 53 7.90 3.74 -0.83
CA ILE A 53 7.19 2.68 -0.11
C ILE A 53 8.19 1.74 0.55
N ALA A 54 8.13 1.62 1.86
CA ALA A 54 8.97 0.73 2.65
C ALA A 54 8.15 0.18 3.80
N GLY A 55 8.47 -1.05 4.22
CA GLY A 55 7.81 -1.70 5.34
C GLY A 55 8.62 -2.90 5.82
N TYR A 56 8.20 -3.44 6.95
CA TYR A 56 8.74 -4.65 7.54
C TYR A 56 7.60 -5.62 7.79
N GLU A 57 7.89 -6.92 7.67
CA GLU A 57 7.01 -7.98 8.14
C GLU A 57 7.09 -8.09 9.67
N GLU A 58 6.23 -8.91 10.29
CA GLU A 58 6.22 -9.11 11.75
C GLU A 58 7.56 -9.64 12.30
N ASP A 59 8.31 -10.38 11.49
CA ASP A 59 9.61 -10.95 11.85
C ASP A 59 10.79 -9.97 11.62
N MET A 60 10.51 -8.70 11.34
CA MET A 60 11.48 -7.64 11.04
C MET A 60 12.24 -7.80 9.72
N SER A 61 11.87 -8.78 8.88
CA SER A 61 12.35 -8.83 7.49
C SER A 61 11.73 -7.71 6.64
N PHE A 62 12.32 -7.40 5.48
CA PHE A 62 11.77 -6.38 4.60
C PHE A 62 10.46 -6.86 3.96
N ALA A 63 9.41 -6.06 4.12
CA ALA A 63 8.17 -6.27 3.39
C ALA A 63 8.31 -5.71 1.97
N THR A 64 7.77 -6.43 0.99
CA THR A 64 7.73 -5.92 -0.38
C THR A 64 6.81 -4.72 -0.49
N GLY A 65 7.37 -3.55 -0.76
CA GLY A 65 6.64 -2.31 -1.00
C GLY A 65 6.02 -2.20 -2.40
N LYS A 66 6.00 -3.30 -3.18
CA LYS A 66 5.43 -3.30 -4.53
C LYS A 66 3.91 -3.04 -4.44
N PRO A 67 3.38 -1.97 -5.07
CA PRO A 67 1.96 -1.65 -4.98
C PRO A 67 1.07 -2.80 -5.48
N CYS A 68 -0.01 -3.07 -4.77
CA CYS A 68 -1.05 -3.98 -5.26
C CYS A 68 -1.82 -3.36 -6.44
N LYS A 69 -2.64 -4.14 -7.14
CA LYS A 69 -3.41 -3.67 -8.30
C LYS A 69 -4.33 -2.47 -7.97
N LEU A 70 -4.86 -2.41 -6.75
CA LEU A 70 -5.69 -1.29 -6.31
C LEU A 70 -4.85 -0.02 -6.08
N CYS A 71 -3.73 -0.15 -5.35
CA CYS A 71 -2.84 0.99 -5.11
C CYS A 71 -2.20 1.52 -6.40
N ASP A 72 -1.81 0.64 -7.34
CA ASP A 72 -1.31 1.06 -8.66
C ASP A 72 -2.32 1.95 -9.42
N ARG A 73 -3.62 1.60 -9.38
CA ARG A 73 -4.67 2.45 -9.97
C ARG A 73 -4.78 3.80 -9.26
N MET A 74 -4.70 3.82 -7.93
CA MET A 74 -4.77 5.06 -7.15
C MET A 74 -3.57 5.97 -7.42
N ILE A 75 -2.35 5.40 -7.50
CA ILE A 75 -1.10 6.13 -7.81
C ILE A 75 -1.21 6.79 -9.19
N ARG A 76 -1.68 6.06 -10.21
CA ARG A 76 -1.92 6.61 -11.56
C ARG A 76 -2.94 7.75 -11.53
N ASN A 77 -4.05 7.58 -10.81
CA ASN A 77 -5.08 8.61 -10.70
C ASN A 77 -4.57 9.86 -9.96
N ALA A 78 -3.65 9.70 -9.01
CA ALA A 78 -2.97 10.79 -8.31
C ALA A 78 -1.90 11.50 -9.16
N GLN A 79 -1.66 11.06 -10.40
CA GLN A 79 -0.66 11.60 -11.32
C GLN A 79 0.78 11.54 -10.77
N ILE A 80 1.05 10.57 -9.90
CA ILE A 80 2.40 10.28 -9.40
C ILE A 80 3.18 9.59 -10.51
N LYS A 81 4.40 10.08 -10.79
CA LYS A 81 5.20 9.63 -11.94
C LYS A 81 6.13 8.48 -11.60
N GLU A 82 6.60 8.40 -10.36
CA GLU A 82 7.55 7.39 -9.94
C GLU A 82 7.14 6.73 -8.63
N VAL A 83 7.32 5.42 -8.57
CA VAL A 83 7.21 4.63 -7.35
C VAL A 83 8.56 4.03 -7.06
N ILE A 84 9.13 4.35 -5.90
CA ILE A 84 10.36 3.75 -5.40
C ILE A 84 9.99 2.90 -4.19
N TYR A 85 10.35 1.62 -4.21
CA TYR A 85 9.98 0.71 -3.12
C TYR A 85 11.08 -0.28 -2.76
N LEU A 86 11.07 -0.77 -1.52
CA LEU A 86 11.93 -1.87 -1.10
C LEU A 86 11.31 -3.21 -1.47
N ASP A 87 12.08 -4.10 -2.09
CA ASP A 87 11.67 -5.50 -2.20
C ASP A 87 11.95 -6.30 -0.93
N LYS A 88 11.61 -7.59 -0.94
CA LYS A 88 11.80 -8.52 0.18
C LYS A 88 13.27 -8.70 0.60
N ASP A 89 14.21 -8.38 -0.28
CA ASP A 89 15.64 -8.50 -0.06
C ASP A 89 16.25 -7.17 0.43
N GLY A 90 15.41 -6.13 0.60
CA GLY A 90 15.82 -4.79 1.00
C GLY A 90 16.42 -3.97 -0.14
N GLU A 91 16.26 -4.40 -1.39
CA GLU A 91 16.74 -3.67 -2.55
C GLU A 91 15.73 -2.63 -3.02
N LEU A 92 16.22 -1.44 -3.35
CA LEU A 92 15.39 -0.40 -3.96
C LEU A 92 15.04 -0.78 -5.41
N LYS A 93 13.75 -0.76 -5.72
CA LYS A 93 13.19 -0.92 -7.06
C LYS A 93 12.46 0.34 -7.45
N THR A 94 12.51 0.66 -8.75
CA THR A 94 11.85 1.83 -9.32
C THR A 94 10.84 1.39 -10.37
N LEU A 95 9.64 1.96 -10.31
CA LEU A 95 8.60 1.84 -11.34
C LEU A 95 8.23 3.23 -11.84
N THR A 96 8.38 3.44 -13.14
CA THR A 96 7.89 4.65 -13.79
C THR A 96 6.46 4.43 -14.24
N MET A 97 5.56 5.31 -13.83
CA MET A 97 4.17 5.32 -14.27
C MET A 97 4.07 5.97 -15.65
N PRO A 98 3.23 5.44 -16.55
CA PRO A 98 3.00 6.00 -17.88
C PRO A 98 2.23 7.33 -17.83
#